data_AF-A0AAD4U7U3-F1
#
_entry.id   AF-A0AAD4U7U3-F1
#
_cell.length_a   1.000
_cell.length_b   1.000
_cell.length_c   1.000
_cell.angle_alpha   90.00
_cell.angle_beta   90.00
_cell.angle_gamma   90.00
#
_symmetry.space_group_name_H-M   'P 1'
#
loop_
_entity.id
_entity.type
_entity.pdbx_description
1 polymer ?
#
loop_
_entity_poly.entity_id
_entity_poly.type
_entity_poly.pdbx_seq_one_letter_code
_entity_poly.pdbx_strand_id
1 'polypeptide(L)'
;MPHSRQRDLHPHRTAPTCPDPGRSSSASTLSISDHHSLMESTGKLKPPPFCPAAAFSPTLMDSEVGLRPPIRGDLGSLSPPSLWSPPGYHGYSMITPNVLRLESEETVVLEAHGGQGNIQVSVTVHDFPAKKQVLSNENTQLNSNNGYLSTVTIKIPASKELKSDKGHKFVIVVATFGNVQMEKVVLISLQSGYLFIQTDKTIYTPGSTLLCRVFTVDHKLLPVGQTVFISIETPDGVLVKRDSLSSHNQFGILALSWNIPELVNMGVWKIKAHYEDSPQQVFSTEFEVKEYVLPSFEVQLEPEEKFYYVDDPDGLKINIIARFLYGEHVDGTAFVIFGVQDGDRRISLTHSLTRVPVPNRGPVWSPPP
;
A
#
# COMPACT_ATOMS: atom_id res chain seq x y z
N MET A 1 2.16 -29.15 87.61
CA MET A 1 3.62 -29.36 87.51
C MET A 1 4.07 -28.87 86.14
N PRO A 2 5.05 -27.95 86.09
CA PRO A 2 4.66 -26.54 85.94
C PRO A 2 5.63 -25.65 85.11
N HIS A 3 5.24 -24.36 85.03
CA HIS A 3 6.07 -23.14 84.96
C HIS A 3 6.80 -22.80 83.64
N SER A 4 6.98 -21.54 83.21
CA SER A 4 6.55 -20.19 83.65
C SER A 4 7.07 -19.13 82.66
N ARG A 5 6.43 -17.95 82.66
CA ARG A 5 6.86 -16.55 82.37
C ARG A 5 8.37 -16.29 82.06
N GLN A 6 8.81 -15.27 81.32
CA GLN A 6 8.58 -13.82 81.54
C GLN A 6 9.26 -12.95 80.45
N ARG A 7 8.79 -11.70 80.32
CA ARG A 7 9.41 -10.54 79.65
C ARG A 7 10.59 -9.99 80.48
N ASP A 8 11.60 -9.38 79.83
CA ASP A 8 12.01 -7.95 79.95
C ASP A 8 13.51 -7.62 79.70
N LEU A 9 13.70 -6.44 79.07
CA LEU A 9 14.81 -5.44 79.18
C LEU A 9 16.09 -5.49 78.30
N HIS A 10 16.27 -4.36 77.59
CA HIS A 10 17.43 -3.79 76.86
C HIS A 10 18.58 -3.36 77.83
N PRO A 11 19.86 -3.06 77.40
CA PRO A 11 20.16 -1.95 76.48
C PRO A 11 21.45 -1.98 75.59
N HIS A 12 21.43 -1.09 74.58
CA HIS A 12 22.48 -0.30 73.93
C HIS A 12 23.94 -0.81 73.79
N ARG A 13 24.40 -0.84 72.53
CA ARG A 13 25.66 -0.19 72.11
C ARG A 13 25.57 0.36 70.68
N THR A 14 26.19 1.50 70.48
CA THR A 14 26.07 2.45 69.37
C THR A 14 27.26 2.35 68.39
N ALA A 15 26.96 2.41 67.07
CA ALA A 15 27.66 3.07 65.95
C ALA A 15 29.10 2.64 65.52
N PRO A 16 29.58 2.88 64.28
CA PRO A 16 29.05 3.82 63.27
C PRO A 16 28.93 3.32 61.80
N THR A 17 28.21 4.16 61.06
CA THR A 17 27.99 4.30 59.61
C THR A 17 29.26 4.52 58.75
N CYS A 18 29.20 4.13 57.47
CA CYS A 18 29.75 4.86 56.30
C CYS A 18 29.21 4.25 54.97
N PRO A 19 29.28 4.98 53.84
CA PRO A 19 28.12 5.23 52.97
C PRO A 19 28.02 4.37 51.70
N ASP A 20 26.81 4.37 51.15
CA ASP A 20 26.51 3.99 49.75
C ASP A 20 27.26 4.89 48.76
N PRO A 21 27.69 4.34 47.61
CA PRO A 21 27.45 5.06 46.37
C PRO A 21 26.88 4.13 45.28
N GLY A 22 25.75 4.57 44.72
CA GLY A 22 25.52 4.54 43.27
C GLY A 22 25.15 3.19 42.66
N ARG A 23 23.85 2.93 42.61
CA ARG A 23 23.23 1.82 41.86
C ARG A 23 23.11 2.20 40.38
N SER A 24 23.73 1.44 39.48
CA SER A 24 23.50 1.50 38.02
C SER A 24 22.61 0.34 37.55
N SER A 25 21.53 0.63 36.81
CA SER A 25 20.65 -0.34 36.14
C SER A 25 21.28 -0.85 34.84
N SER A 26 21.23 -2.17 34.58
CA SER A 26 21.86 -2.80 33.40
C SER A 26 20.84 -3.23 32.34
N ALA A 27 20.84 -2.55 31.18
CA ALA A 27 20.53 -3.10 29.86
C ALA A 27 21.87 -3.44 29.17
N SER A 28 21.91 -4.49 28.32
CA SER A 28 23.11 -4.77 27.52
C SER A 28 23.13 -3.85 26.30
N THR A 29 23.48 -2.58 26.52
CA THR A 29 23.68 -1.57 25.48
C THR A 29 25.09 -1.73 24.90
N LEU A 30 25.20 -1.92 23.58
CA LEU A 30 26.47 -1.83 22.87
C LEU A 30 26.65 -0.40 22.35
N SER A 31 27.82 0.22 22.57
CA SER A 31 28.19 1.53 22.02
C SER A 31 29.50 1.42 21.27
N ILE A 32 29.67 2.19 20.20
CA ILE A 32 30.95 2.41 19.52
C ILE A 32 31.25 3.90 19.62
N SER A 33 32.30 4.25 20.37
CA SER A 33 32.86 5.60 20.39
C SER A 33 34.25 5.56 19.79
N ASP A 34 34.41 6.09 18.57
CA ASP A 34 35.71 6.18 17.90
C ASP A 34 36.39 7.53 18.23
N HIS A 35 37.57 7.47 18.87
CA HIS A 35 38.51 8.58 19.00
C HIS A 35 39.78 8.30 18.17
N HIS A 36 39.86 8.84 16.94
CA HIS A 36 41.00 9.62 16.41
C HIS A 36 40.92 9.91 14.88
N SER A 37 40.68 11.18 14.56
CA SER A 37 41.32 12.10 13.59
C SER A 37 41.85 11.67 12.20
N LEU A 38 41.20 12.27 11.18
CA LEU A 38 41.73 13.00 10.00
C LEU A 38 42.31 12.25 8.78
N MET A 39 41.55 12.30 7.67
CA MET A 39 42.04 12.85 6.39
C MET A 39 40.96 13.67 5.68
N GLU A 40 41.30 14.92 5.38
CA GLU A 40 40.55 15.82 4.49
C GLU A 40 40.59 15.32 3.04
N SER A 41 39.46 15.38 2.34
CA SER A 41 39.49 15.72 0.92
C SER A 41 38.28 16.60 0.57
N THR A 42 38.59 17.73 -0.03
CA THR A 42 37.68 18.80 -0.44
C THR A 42 36.85 18.41 -1.67
N GLY A 43 35.54 18.65 -1.63
CA GLY A 43 34.67 18.58 -2.80
C GLY A 43 33.30 19.18 -2.53
N LYS A 44 33.13 20.48 -2.82
CA LYS A 44 31.81 21.13 -2.90
C LYS A 44 30.99 20.49 -4.02
N LEU A 45 29.78 19.99 -3.74
CA LEU A 45 28.65 20.00 -4.68
C LEU A 45 27.28 19.89 -3.97
N LYS A 46 26.50 20.94 -4.20
CA LYS A 46 25.06 21.23 -4.08
C LYS A 46 24.08 20.03 -3.91
N PRO A 47 23.00 20.14 -3.10
CA PRO A 47 21.97 19.11 -3.00
C PRO A 47 20.95 19.22 -4.14
N PRO A 48 20.36 18.09 -4.60
CA PRO A 48 18.90 17.96 -4.55
C PRO A 48 18.43 16.48 -4.34
N PRO A 49 17.13 16.19 -4.32
CA PRO A 49 16.25 16.31 -3.16
C PRO A 49 15.72 14.96 -2.66
N PHE A 50 15.15 14.99 -1.46
CA PHE A 50 14.24 13.96 -0.95
C PHE A 50 13.03 13.77 -1.87
N CYS A 51 12.67 12.51 -2.13
CA CYS A 51 11.34 12.08 -2.56
C CYS A 51 10.81 11.04 -1.56
N PRO A 52 9.83 11.40 -0.71
CA PRO A 52 8.89 10.45 -0.15
C PRO A 52 7.68 10.27 -1.08
N ALA A 53 7.05 9.10 -0.94
CA ALA A 53 5.89 8.64 -1.69
C ALA A 53 4.73 9.67 -1.75
N ALA A 54 4.18 9.84 -2.95
CA ALA A 54 3.08 10.74 -3.22
C ALA A 54 1.74 10.14 -2.75
N ALA A 55 1.15 10.75 -1.73
CA ALA A 55 -0.28 10.73 -1.46
C ALA A 55 -0.87 12.03 -2.04
N PHE A 56 -1.80 11.93 -2.98
CA PHE A 56 -2.46 13.10 -3.57
C PHE A 56 -3.70 13.49 -2.75
N SER A 57 -3.71 14.73 -2.27
CA SER A 57 -4.91 15.49 -1.88
C SER A 57 -4.73 16.93 -2.35
N PRO A 58 -5.70 17.54 -3.06
CA PRO A 58 -5.56 18.90 -3.54
C PRO A 58 -6.05 19.88 -2.47
N THR A 59 -5.18 20.78 -2.03
CA THR A 59 -5.55 21.96 -1.25
C THR A 59 -5.24 23.21 -2.06
N LEU A 60 -6.28 24.01 -2.28
CA LEU A 60 -6.22 25.38 -2.78
C LEU A 60 -5.20 26.20 -1.98
N MET A 61 -4.44 27.04 -2.66
CA MET A 61 -3.79 28.20 -2.05
C MET A 61 -4.06 29.42 -2.92
N ASP A 62 -4.81 30.33 -2.31
CA ASP A 62 -5.07 31.69 -2.73
C ASP A 62 -3.78 32.48 -2.95
N SER A 63 -3.79 33.38 -3.93
CA SER A 63 -2.85 34.48 -4.02
C SER A 63 -3.62 35.79 -4.03
N GLU A 64 -3.68 36.43 -2.86
CA GLU A 64 -4.17 37.78 -2.68
C GLU A 64 -2.97 38.73 -2.63
N VAL A 65 -2.85 39.62 -3.63
CA VAL A 65 -2.01 40.82 -3.53
C VAL A 65 -2.94 42.02 -3.67
N GLY A 66 -3.06 42.75 -2.57
CA GLY A 66 -4.04 43.82 -2.40
C GLY A 66 -3.70 45.12 -3.10
N LEU A 67 -4.77 45.85 -3.44
CA LEU A 67 -4.78 47.31 -3.52
C LEU A 67 -6.10 47.81 -2.93
N ARG A 68 -6.01 48.69 -1.92
CA ARG A 68 -7.15 49.37 -1.28
C ARG A 68 -7.74 50.45 -2.21
N PRO A 69 -9.07 50.65 -2.22
CA PRO A 69 -9.67 51.93 -2.58
C PRO A 69 -10.15 52.70 -1.33
N PRO A 70 -10.22 54.05 -1.35
CA PRO A 70 -10.81 54.80 -0.26
C PRO A 70 -12.33 55.04 -0.44
N ILE A 71 -13.05 54.76 0.64
CA ILE A 71 -14.12 55.55 1.31
C ILE A 71 -15.44 55.84 0.55
N ARG A 72 -16.43 55.01 0.89
CA ARG A 72 -17.77 55.30 1.49
C ARG A 72 -18.61 56.48 0.97
N GLY A 73 -19.71 56.13 0.30
CA GLY A 73 -20.91 56.94 0.14
C GLY A 73 -22.17 56.06 0.20
N ASP A 74 -22.93 56.27 1.26
CA ASP A 74 -24.31 55.91 1.65
C ASP A 74 -25.12 54.69 1.14
N LEU A 75 -25.91 54.19 2.09
CA LEU A 75 -26.70 52.97 2.11
C LEU A 75 -28.06 53.15 1.39
N GLY A 76 -28.26 52.44 0.29
CA GLY A 76 -29.55 52.25 -0.36
C GLY A 76 -29.83 50.76 -0.55
N SER A 77 -30.84 50.24 0.16
CA SER A 77 -31.35 48.88 0.05
C SER A 77 -31.66 48.50 -1.40
N LEU A 78 -30.84 47.64 -2.01
CA LEU A 78 -31.16 46.93 -3.24
C LEU A 78 -30.76 45.47 -3.08
N SER A 79 -31.76 44.59 -3.18
CA SER A 79 -31.58 43.15 -3.42
C SER A 79 -30.60 42.94 -4.58
N PRO A 80 -29.73 41.91 -4.54
CA PRO A 80 -28.80 41.66 -5.63
C PRO A 80 -29.59 41.40 -6.92
N PRO A 81 -29.16 41.93 -8.08
CA PRO A 81 -29.81 41.65 -9.32
C PRO A 81 -29.67 40.15 -9.59
N SER A 82 -30.80 39.48 -9.74
CA SER A 82 -30.84 38.15 -10.35
C SER A 82 -30.02 38.22 -11.63
N LEU A 83 -28.99 37.37 -11.75
CA LEU A 83 -28.29 37.16 -13.02
C LEU A 83 -29.36 36.81 -14.05
N TRP A 84 -29.66 37.76 -14.93
CA TRP A 84 -30.51 37.53 -16.09
C TRP A 84 -29.71 36.65 -17.03
N SER A 85 -29.89 35.34 -16.91
CA SER A 85 -29.53 34.41 -17.98
C SER A 85 -30.46 34.74 -19.17
N PRO A 86 -29.91 35.08 -20.35
CA PRO A 86 -30.75 35.35 -21.51
C PRO A 86 -31.58 34.09 -21.84
N PRO A 87 -32.88 34.23 -22.15
CA PRO A 87 -33.72 33.10 -22.50
C PRO A 87 -33.29 32.54 -23.86
N GLY A 88 -32.91 31.25 -23.91
CA GLY A 88 -32.72 30.54 -25.17
C GLY A 88 -31.44 29.70 -25.33
N TYR A 89 -30.51 29.72 -24.38
CA TYR A 89 -29.38 28.77 -24.41
C TYR A 89 -29.77 27.47 -23.71
N HIS A 90 -30.41 26.57 -24.46
CA HIS A 90 -30.52 25.17 -24.05
C HIS A 90 -29.16 24.49 -24.29
N GLY A 91 -28.30 24.52 -23.28
CA GLY A 91 -27.05 23.79 -23.30
C GLY A 91 -27.28 22.35 -22.86
N TYR A 92 -26.75 21.38 -23.59
CA TYR A 92 -26.64 20.00 -23.08
C TYR A 92 -25.21 19.75 -22.62
N SER A 93 -25.05 18.90 -21.62
CA SER A 93 -23.73 18.44 -21.20
C SER A 93 -23.72 16.93 -21.01
N MET A 94 -22.57 16.34 -21.32
CA MET A 94 -22.28 14.92 -21.12
C MET A 94 -20.94 14.81 -20.40
N ILE A 95 -20.94 14.15 -19.26
CA ILE A 95 -19.74 13.92 -18.45
C ILE A 95 -19.49 12.42 -18.39
N THR A 96 -18.27 12.01 -18.77
CA THR A 96 -17.80 10.63 -18.70
C THR A 96 -16.49 10.59 -17.91
N PRO A 97 -16.11 9.42 -17.36
CA PRO A 97 -14.75 9.19 -16.91
C PRO A 97 -13.74 9.47 -18.05
N ASN A 98 -12.52 9.86 -17.67
CA ASN A 98 -11.44 10.08 -18.64
C ASN A 98 -10.97 8.77 -19.30
N VAL A 99 -11.14 7.65 -18.59
CA VAL A 99 -10.79 6.30 -19.04
C VAL A 99 -11.94 5.37 -18.68
N LEU A 100 -12.41 4.60 -19.66
CA LEU A 100 -13.44 3.57 -19.46
C LEU A 100 -12.78 2.19 -19.36
N ARG A 101 -13.38 1.29 -18.60
CA ARG A 101 -12.85 -0.06 -18.40
C ARG A 101 -13.74 -1.11 -19.04
N LEU A 102 -13.13 -2.18 -19.54
CA LEU A 102 -13.86 -3.32 -20.08
C LEU A 102 -14.52 -4.12 -18.96
N GLU A 103 -15.66 -4.73 -19.28
CA GLU A 103 -16.46 -5.55 -18.37
C GLU A 103 -16.86 -4.87 -17.05
N SER A 104 -16.72 -3.55 -16.98
CA SER A 104 -17.00 -2.74 -15.81
C SER A 104 -18.19 -1.82 -16.07
N GLU A 105 -19.02 -1.63 -15.05
CA GLU A 105 -20.08 -0.63 -15.07
C GLU A 105 -19.47 0.76 -14.89
N GLU A 106 -19.67 1.63 -15.88
CA GLU A 106 -19.20 3.01 -15.89
C GLU A 106 -20.41 3.95 -15.97
N THR A 107 -20.36 5.08 -15.27
CA THR A 107 -21.47 6.02 -15.21
C THR A 107 -21.23 7.21 -16.15
N VAL A 108 -22.24 7.53 -16.97
CA VAL A 108 -22.32 8.74 -17.79
C VAL A 108 -23.37 9.66 -17.19
N VAL A 109 -23.00 10.93 -16.98
CA VAL A 109 -23.91 11.96 -16.46
C VAL A 109 -24.37 12.83 -17.62
N LEU A 110 -25.68 13.08 -17.68
CA LEU A 110 -26.35 13.83 -18.73
C LEU A 110 -27.17 14.96 -18.11
N GLU A 111 -26.99 16.18 -18.62
CA GLU A 111 -27.73 17.35 -18.14
C GLU A 111 -28.27 18.18 -19.31
N ALA A 112 -29.47 18.74 -19.14
CA ALA A 112 -30.02 19.76 -20.02
C ALA A 112 -30.22 21.07 -19.25
N HIS A 113 -29.31 22.02 -19.45
CA HIS A 113 -29.34 23.33 -18.81
C HIS A 113 -30.54 24.14 -19.32
N GLY A 114 -31.42 24.55 -18.40
CA GLY A 114 -32.66 25.24 -18.75
C GLY A 114 -33.62 24.39 -19.59
N GLY A 115 -33.64 23.06 -19.37
CA GLY A 115 -34.51 22.14 -20.08
C GLY A 115 -36.00 22.46 -19.92
N GLN A 116 -36.78 22.08 -20.93
CA GLN A 116 -38.24 22.20 -20.92
C GLN A 116 -38.88 20.93 -21.47
N GLY A 117 -40.04 20.57 -20.92
CA GLY A 117 -40.76 19.36 -21.31
C GLY A 117 -40.00 18.08 -20.98
N ASN A 118 -40.27 17.03 -21.75
CA ASN A 118 -39.67 15.71 -21.61
C ASN A 118 -38.67 15.47 -22.74
N ILE A 119 -37.39 15.35 -22.41
CA ILE A 119 -36.29 15.18 -23.37
C ILE A 119 -35.83 13.73 -23.29
N GLN A 120 -36.04 12.96 -24.36
CA GLN A 120 -35.50 11.61 -24.47
C GLN A 120 -34.02 11.68 -24.83
N VAL A 121 -33.20 10.91 -24.12
CA VAL A 121 -31.76 10.83 -24.33
C VAL A 121 -31.34 9.39 -24.55
N SER A 122 -30.67 9.10 -25.67
CA SER A 122 -30.01 7.82 -25.90
C SER A 122 -28.50 7.97 -25.77
N VAL A 123 -27.86 7.02 -25.09
CA VAL A 123 -26.40 6.93 -24.93
C VAL A 123 -25.93 5.67 -25.63
N THR A 124 -25.16 5.82 -26.70
CA THR A 124 -24.56 4.72 -27.43
C THR A 124 -23.04 4.78 -27.38
N VAL A 125 -22.41 3.62 -27.19
CA VAL A 125 -20.95 3.47 -27.25
C VAL A 125 -20.61 2.78 -28.55
N HIS A 126 -19.74 3.39 -29.36
CA HIS A 126 -19.30 2.87 -30.64
C HIS A 126 -17.82 2.52 -30.63
N ASP A 127 -17.43 1.58 -31.49
CA ASP A 127 -16.03 1.32 -31.82
C ASP A 127 -15.37 2.55 -32.46
N PHE A 128 -14.08 2.73 -32.15
CA PHE A 128 -13.23 3.74 -32.79
C PHE A 128 -12.30 3.07 -33.81
N PRO A 129 -12.03 3.69 -34.97
CA PRO A 129 -12.50 5.01 -35.41
C PRO A 129 -13.78 4.99 -36.24
N ALA A 130 -14.23 3.81 -36.70
CA ALA A 130 -15.15 3.71 -37.82
C ALA A 130 -16.65 3.69 -37.46
N LYS A 131 -17.01 3.62 -36.16
CA LYS A 131 -18.41 3.50 -35.67
C LYS A 131 -19.21 2.38 -36.35
N LYS A 132 -18.56 1.26 -36.69
CA LYS A 132 -19.18 0.11 -37.34
C LYS A 132 -20.08 -0.69 -36.41
N GLN A 133 -19.76 -0.74 -35.13
CA GLN A 133 -20.42 -1.55 -34.12
C GLN A 133 -20.89 -0.68 -32.95
N VAL A 134 -22.10 -0.98 -32.47
CA VAL A 134 -22.61 -0.48 -31.19
C VAL A 134 -22.21 -1.47 -30.11
N LEU A 135 -21.41 -1.02 -29.15
CA LEU A 135 -20.89 -1.81 -28.02
C LEU A 135 -21.82 -1.78 -26.80
N SER A 136 -22.53 -0.68 -26.60
CA SER A 136 -23.53 -0.49 -25.54
C SER A 136 -24.56 0.53 -26.01
N ASN A 137 -25.82 0.37 -25.60
CA ASN A 137 -26.92 1.26 -25.94
C ASN A 137 -27.89 1.33 -24.78
N GLU A 138 -28.05 2.52 -24.21
CA GLU A 138 -28.88 2.77 -23.04
C GLU A 138 -29.74 4.02 -23.27
N ASN A 139 -30.92 4.07 -22.67
CA ASN A 139 -31.85 5.19 -22.82
C ASN A 139 -32.24 5.77 -21.47
N THR A 140 -32.44 7.08 -21.42
CA THR A 140 -32.94 7.80 -20.25
C THR A 140 -33.79 9.00 -20.67
N GLN A 141 -34.42 9.65 -19.70
CA GLN A 141 -35.27 10.82 -19.93
C GLN A 141 -34.91 11.94 -18.95
N LEU A 142 -34.79 13.16 -19.48
CA LEU A 142 -34.61 14.39 -18.69
C LEU A 142 -35.93 15.14 -18.64
N ASN A 143 -36.40 15.48 -17.44
CA ASN A 143 -37.67 16.15 -17.20
C ASN A 143 -37.62 17.01 -15.93
N SER A 144 -38.73 17.68 -15.61
CA SER A 144 -38.81 18.54 -14.42
C SER A 144 -38.63 17.77 -13.09
N ASN A 145 -38.96 16.47 -13.05
CA ASN A 145 -38.91 15.70 -11.81
C ASN A 145 -37.47 15.35 -11.39
N ASN A 146 -36.57 15.16 -12.37
CA ASN A 146 -35.15 14.94 -12.11
C ASN A 146 -34.29 16.20 -12.28
N GLY A 147 -34.93 17.38 -12.38
CA GLY A 147 -34.22 18.65 -12.56
C GLY A 147 -33.39 18.71 -13.85
N TYR A 148 -33.79 17.95 -14.87
CA TYR A 148 -33.05 17.79 -16.13
C TYR A 148 -31.63 17.21 -15.98
N LEU A 149 -31.41 16.41 -14.93
CA LEU A 149 -30.16 15.68 -14.68
C LEU A 149 -30.46 14.18 -14.56
N SER A 150 -29.69 13.35 -15.25
CA SER A 150 -29.80 11.88 -15.16
C SER A 150 -28.45 11.20 -15.33
N THR A 151 -28.35 9.98 -14.81
CA THR A 151 -27.18 9.13 -14.91
C THR A 151 -27.53 7.84 -15.64
N VAL A 152 -26.65 7.41 -16.53
CA VAL A 152 -26.78 6.15 -17.27
C VAL A 152 -25.58 5.28 -16.97
N THR A 153 -25.82 4.00 -16.68
CA THR A 153 -24.75 3.02 -16.49
C THR A 153 -24.50 2.30 -17.80
N ILE A 154 -23.30 2.43 -18.33
CA ILE A 154 -22.86 1.71 -19.54
C ILE A 154 -21.89 0.61 -19.14
N LYS A 155 -21.89 -0.48 -19.92
CA LYS A 155 -20.91 -1.57 -19.77
C LYS A 155 -20.34 -1.92 -21.14
N ILE A 156 -19.03 -1.87 -21.27
CA ILE A 156 -18.34 -2.16 -22.54
C ILE A 156 -17.88 -3.63 -22.55
N PRO A 157 -18.38 -4.46 -23.47
CA PRO A 157 -17.97 -5.85 -23.53
C PRO A 157 -16.53 -5.99 -24.03
N ALA A 158 -15.80 -6.96 -23.50
CA ALA A 158 -14.42 -7.25 -23.90
C ALA A 158 -14.40 -8.04 -25.23
N SER A 159 -14.63 -7.34 -26.34
CA SER A 159 -14.62 -7.91 -27.69
C SER A 159 -13.21 -8.28 -28.16
N LYS A 160 -13.10 -9.21 -29.12
CA LYS A 160 -11.79 -9.64 -29.68
C LYS A 160 -11.02 -8.47 -30.30
N GLU A 161 -11.71 -7.51 -30.91
CA GLU A 161 -11.11 -6.33 -31.56
C GLU A 161 -10.47 -5.36 -30.55
N LEU A 162 -11.05 -5.27 -29.35
CA LEU A 162 -10.50 -4.49 -28.24
C LEU A 162 -9.28 -5.17 -27.60
N LYS A 163 -9.19 -6.51 -27.68
CA LYS A 163 -8.09 -7.32 -27.12
C LYS A 163 -6.90 -7.54 -28.08
N SER A 164 -7.08 -7.33 -29.38
CA SER A 164 -6.17 -7.84 -30.42
C SER A 164 -4.83 -7.10 -30.58
N ASP A 165 -4.72 -5.82 -30.21
CA ASP A 165 -3.52 -5.03 -30.53
C ASP A 165 -2.78 -4.48 -29.32
N LYS A 166 -1.45 -4.42 -29.44
CA LYS A 166 -0.59 -3.61 -28.58
C LYS A 166 -0.77 -2.14 -28.97
N GLY A 167 -1.54 -1.40 -28.18
CA GLY A 167 -1.74 0.04 -28.40
C GLY A 167 -2.89 0.59 -27.57
N HIS A 168 -2.98 1.91 -27.51
CA HIS A 168 -4.11 2.59 -26.89
C HIS A 168 -5.39 2.34 -27.69
N LYS A 169 -6.44 1.91 -26.98
CA LYS A 169 -7.76 1.66 -27.56
C LYS A 169 -8.69 2.79 -27.16
N PHE A 170 -9.61 3.15 -28.05
CA PHE A 170 -10.56 4.23 -27.82
C PHE A 170 -11.97 3.75 -28.19
N VAL A 171 -12.97 4.42 -27.65
CA VAL A 171 -14.37 4.33 -28.08
C VAL A 171 -14.95 5.71 -28.25
N ILE A 172 -16.07 5.78 -28.96
CA ILE A 172 -16.82 7.02 -29.13
C ILE A 172 -18.12 6.89 -28.35
N VAL A 173 -18.25 7.68 -27.28
CA VAL A 173 -19.49 7.80 -26.52
C VAL A 173 -20.34 8.88 -27.18
N VAL A 174 -21.56 8.53 -27.55
CA VAL A 174 -22.52 9.39 -28.22
C VAL A 174 -23.75 9.54 -27.33
N ALA A 175 -24.13 10.78 -27.03
CA ALA A 175 -25.39 11.09 -26.36
C ALA A 175 -26.29 11.88 -27.33
N THR A 176 -27.51 11.41 -27.55
CA THR A 176 -28.49 12.04 -28.45
C THR A 176 -29.65 12.58 -27.62
N PHE A 177 -29.72 13.91 -27.46
CA PHE A 177 -30.77 14.66 -26.78
C PHE A 177 -31.84 15.08 -27.78
N GLY A 178 -32.88 14.26 -27.97
CA GLY A 178 -33.88 14.47 -29.03
C GLY A 178 -33.23 14.50 -30.42
N ASN A 179 -33.03 15.70 -30.97
CA ASN A 179 -32.41 15.91 -32.30
C ASN A 179 -30.95 16.41 -32.23
N VAL A 180 -30.42 16.66 -31.03
CA VAL A 180 -29.06 17.17 -30.84
C VAL A 180 -28.15 16.03 -30.39
N GLN A 181 -27.07 15.80 -31.11
CA GLN A 181 -26.11 14.74 -30.81
C GLN A 181 -24.80 15.35 -30.30
N MET A 182 -24.26 14.76 -29.23
CA MET A 182 -22.93 15.05 -28.69
C MET A 182 -22.10 13.79 -28.72
N GLU A 183 -20.80 13.96 -29.00
CA GLU A 183 -19.88 12.83 -29.02
C GLU A 183 -18.55 13.16 -28.36
N LYS A 184 -17.96 12.14 -27.75
CA LYS A 184 -16.64 12.23 -27.12
C LYS A 184 -15.86 10.95 -27.39
N VAL A 185 -14.62 11.11 -27.85
CA VAL A 185 -13.64 10.02 -27.91
C VAL A 185 -13.05 9.82 -26.52
N VAL A 186 -13.09 8.58 -26.02
CA VAL A 186 -12.64 8.22 -24.66
C VAL A 186 -11.66 7.06 -24.74
N LEU A 187 -10.63 7.10 -23.90
CA LEU A 187 -9.61 6.05 -23.80
C LEU A 187 -10.18 4.81 -23.09
N ILE A 188 -9.79 3.62 -23.54
CA ILE A 188 -10.10 2.35 -22.88
C ILE A 188 -8.88 1.84 -22.13
N SER A 189 -9.11 1.43 -20.88
CA SER A 189 -8.22 0.55 -20.13
C SER A 189 -8.65 -0.90 -20.33
N LEU A 190 -7.69 -1.75 -20.70
CA LEU A 190 -7.89 -3.20 -20.82
C LEU A 190 -7.87 -3.91 -19.45
N GLN A 191 -7.87 -3.17 -18.34
CA GLN A 191 -7.85 -3.73 -16.99
C GLN A 191 -9.26 -4.20 -16.59
N SER A 192 -9.42 -5.50 -16.35
CA SER A 192 -10.71 -6.11 -16.00
C SER A 192 -10.97 -6.19 -14.49
N GLY A 193 -9.98 -5.89 -13.65
CA GLY A 193 -10.12 -5.93 -12.20
C GLY A 193 -8.76 -6.05 -11.51
N TYR A 194 -8.76 -6.68 -10.33
CA TYR A 194 -7.58 -6.95 -9.54
C TYR A 194 -7.48 -8.42 -9.13
N LEU A 195 -6.25 -8.92 -9.09
CA LEU A 195 -5.92 -10.24 -8.55
C LEU A 195 -5.04 -10.08 -7.32
N PHE A 196 -5.44 -10.70 -6.21
CA PHE A 196 -4.61 -10.80 -5.01
C PHE A 196 -4.20 -12.25 -4.81
N ILE A 197 -2.90 -12.51 -4.68
CA ILE A 197 -2.35 -13.85 -4.53
C ILE A 197 -1.84 -14.00 -3.11
N GLN A 198 -2.36 -14.98 -2.38
CA GLN A 198 -1.97 -15.29 -1.01
C GLN A 198 -1.37 -16.69 -0.96
N THR A 199 -0.13 -16.79 -0.50
CA THR A 199 0.53 -18.06 -0.17
C THR A 199 0.32 -18.38 1.32
N ASP A 200 0.36 -19.66 1.69
CA ASP A 200 0.26 -20.08 3.09
C ASP A 200 1.52 -19.72 3.90
N LYS A 201 2.69 -19.65 3.23
CA LYS A 201 3.99 -19.28 3.80
C LYS A 201 4.75 -18.38 2.84
N THR A 202 5.75 -17.67 3.35
CA THR A 202 6.69 -16.87 2.54
C THR A 202 7.93 -17.65 2.11
N ILE A 203 8.26 -18.73 2.84
CA ILE A 203 9.45 -19.56 2.63
C ILE A 203 9.04 -21.05 2.61
N TYR A 204 9.59 -21.80 1.66
CA TYR A 204 9.34 -23.23 1.48
C TYR A 204 10.64 -24.01 1.37
N THR A 205 10.63 -25.25 1.84
CA THR A 205 11.72 -26.21 1.62
C THR A 205 11.47 -27.03 0.35
N PRO A 206 12.50 -27.54 -0.32
CA PRO A 206 12.31 -28.55 -1.37
C PRO A 206 11.49 -29.73 -0.87
N GLY A 207 10.69 -30.33 -1.77
CA GLY A 207 9.78 -31.44 -1.43
C GLY A 207 8.49 -31.02 -0.71
N SER A 208 8.35 -29.76 -0.28
CA SER A 208 7.13 -29.27 0.35
C SER A 208 6.06 -28.83 -0.66
N THR A 209 4.81 -28.73 -0.21
CA THR A 209 3.69 -28.25 -1.02
C THR A 209 3.46 -26.76 -0.79
N LEU A 210 3.47 -25.99 -1.88
CA LEU A 210 2.96 -24.63 -1.94
C LEU A 210 1.43 -24.66 -1.96
N LEU A 211 0.79 -24.03 -0.98
CA LEU A 211 -0.65 -23.78 -0.99
C LEU A 211 -0.88 -22.29 -1.24
N CYS A 212 -1.70 -21.95 -2.22
CA CYS A 212 -2.06 -20.56 -2.43
C CYS A 212 -3.50 -20.40 -2.90
N ARG A 213 -4.01 -19.19 -2.72
CA ARG A 213 -5.32 -18.77 -3.19
C ARG A 213 -5.20 -17.47 -3.96
N VAL A 214 -5.99 -17.36 -5.01
CA VAL A 214 -6.09 -16.15 -5.82
C VAL A 214 -7.49 -15.59 -5.64
N PHE A 215 -7.56 -14.35 -5.18
CA PHE A 215 -8.81 -13.59 -5.07
C PHE A 215 -9.04 -12.83 -6.37
N THR A 216 -10.19 -13.03 -6.98
CA THR A 216 -10.60 -12.39 -8.23
C THR A 216 -11.66 -11.34 -7.92
N VAL A 217 -11.30 -10.06 -8.05
CA VAL A 217 -12.19 -8.95 -7.74
C VAL A 217 -12.27 -7.92 -8.86
N ASP A 218 -13.39 -7.23 -8.95
CA ASP A 218 -13.58 -6.11 -9.87
C ASP A 218 -12.91 -4.81 -9.34
N HIS A 219 -13.14 -3.70 -10.04
CA HIS A 219 -12.59 -2.39 -9.65
C HIS A 219 -13.20 -1.80 -8.38
N LYS A 220 -14.34 -2.33 -7.92
CA LYS A 220 -15.00 -1.99 -6.65
C LYS A 220 -14.60 -2.95 -5.53
N LEU A 221 -13.64 -3.84 -5.77
CA LEU A 221 -13.19 -4.91 -4.86
C LEU A 221 -14.30 -5.92 -4.52
N LEU A 222 -15.30 -6.06 -5.39
CA LEU A 222 -16.34 -7.07 -5.26
C LEU A 222 -15.90 -8.36 -5.96
N PRO A 223 -16.25 -9.54 -5.42
CA PRO A 223 -15.87 -10.82 -6.01
C PRO A 223 -16.48 -10.96 -7.41
N VAL A 224 -15.63 -11.25 -8.40
CA VAL A 224 -16.04 -11.42 -9.79
C VAL A 224 -15.72 -12.82 -10.29
N GLY A 225 -16.65 -13.42 -11.01
CA GLY A 225 -16.46 -14.70 -11.69
C GLY A 225 -15.79 -14.50 -13.05
N GLN A 226 -14.52 -14.85 -13.18
CA GLN A 226 -13.76 -14.75 -14.43
C GLN A 226 -12.71 -15.87 -14.54
N THR A 227 -12.24 -16.15 -15.75
CA THR A 227 -11.13 -17.06 -15.99
C THR A 227 -9.80 -16.36 -15.73
N VAL A 228 -8.91 -17.03 -14.99
CA VAL A 228 -7.57 -16.55 -14.63
C VAL A 228 -6.53 -17.56 -15.04
N PHE A 229 -5.47 -17.09 -15.70
CA PHE A 229 -4.26 -17.86 -15.93
C PHE A 229 -3.27 -17.62 -14.80
N ILE A 230 -2.79 -18.70 -14.19
CA ILE A 230 -1.82 -18.68 -13.09
C ILE A 230 -0.57 -19.42 -13.55
N SER A 231 0.59 -18.86 -13.26
CA SER A 231 1.89 -19.38 -13.66
C SER A 231 2.88 -19.31 -12.51
N ILE A 232 3.75 -20.30 -12.43
CA ILE A 232 4.85 -20.35 -11.46
C ILE A 232 6.15 -20.27 -12.25
N GLU A 233 7.03 -19.35 -11.86
CA GLU A 233 8.34 -19.10 -12.48
C GLU A 233 9.48 -19.34 -11.50
N THR A 234 10.57 -19.92 -12.01
CA THR A 234 11.85 -20.06 -11.29
C THR A 234 12.49 -18.69 -11.00
N PRO A 235 13.52 -18.63 -10.14
CA PRO A 235 14.30 -17.40 -9.92
C PRO A 235 14.92 -16.83 -11.21
N ASP A 236 15.21 -17.70 -12.17
CA ASP A 236 15.75 -17.33 -13.49
C ASP A 236 14.66 -16.89 -14.50
N GLY A 237 13.39 -16.81 -14.07
CA GLY A 237 12.26 -16.42 -14.92
C GLY A 237 11.74 -17.53 -15.84
N VAL A 238 12.07 -18.79 -15.58
CA VAL A 238 11.60 -19.93 -16.38
C VAL A 238 10.25 -20.40 -15.88
N LEU A 239 9.27 -20.51 -16.79
CA LEU A 239 7.94 -21.03 -16.47
C LEU A 239 7.99 -22.53 -16.18
N VAL A 240 7.54 -22.96 -14.99
CA VAL A 240 7.48 -24.37 -14.60
C VAL A 240 6.07 -24.97 -14.57
N LYS A 241 5.06 -24.14 -14.30
CA LYS A 241 3.66 -24.57 -14.23
C LYS A 241 2.77 -23.46 -14.77
N ARG A 242 1.71 -23.85 -15.48
CA ARG A 242 0.63 -22.95 -15.90
C ARG A 242 -0.72 -23.64 -15.73
N ASP A 243 -1.61 -23.00 -15.00
CA ASP A 243 -2.99 -23.42 -14.78
C ASP A 243 -3.95 -22.36 -15.36
N SER A 244 -5.13 -22.80 -15.81
CA SER A 244 -6.25 -21.92 -16.18
C SER A 244 -7.46 -22.33 -15.34
N LEU A 245 -7.97 -21.41 -14.53
CA LEU A 245 -9.03 -21.67 -13.56
C LEU A 245 -10.12 -20.60 -13.69
N SER A 246 -11.38 -21.01 -13.53
CA SER A 246 -12.53 -20.10 -13.58
C SER A 246 -13.16 -19.92 -12.20
N SER A 247 -13.38 -18.68 -11.77
CA SER A 247 -13.97 -18.35 -10.47
C SER A 247 -15.50 -18.19 -10.50
N HIS A 248 -16.17 -18.48 -11.63
CA HIS A 248 -17.61 -18.24 -11.87
C HIS A 248 -18.57 -18.80 -10.81
N ASN A 249 -18.19 -19.87 -10.10
CA ASN A 249 -18.98 -20.46 -9.01
C ASN A 249 -18.16 -20.63 -7.72
N GLN A 250 -17.08 -19.85 -7.57
CA GLN A 250 -16.14 -19.96 -6.44
C GLN A 250 -16.13 -18.70 -5.57
N PHE A 251 -17.16 -17.83 -5.70
CA PHE A 251 -17.30 -16.58 -4.94
C PHE A 251 -16.03 -15.71 -4.96
N GLY A 252 -15.33 -15.71 -6.09
CA GLY A 252 -14.11 -14.93 -6.28
C GLY A 252 -12.84 -15.51 -5.65
N ILE A 253 -12.82 -16.79 -5.23
CA ILE A 253 -11.64 -17.42 -4.59
C ILE A 253 -11.23 -18.67 -5.36
N LEU A 254 -10.05 -18.65 -5.97
CA LEU A 254 -9.43 -19.81 -6.62
C LEU A 254 -8.40 -20.42 -5.68
N ALA A 255 -8.56 -21.69 -5.28
CA ALA A 255 -7.57 -22.40 -4.47
C ALA A 255 -6.71 -23.32 -5.34
N LEU A 256 -5.39 -23.31 -5.10
CA LEU A 256 -4.45 -24.15 -5.83
C LEU A 256 -3.30 -24.64 -4.95
N SER A 257 -2.73 -25.77 -5.36
CA SER A 257 -1.55 -26.35 -4.76
C SER A 257 -0.51 -26.72 -5.82
N TRP A 258 0.76 -26.72 -5.42
CA TRP A 258 1.86 -27.19 -6.24
C TRP A 258 2.93 -27.83 -5.36
N ASN A 259 3.38 -29.03 -5.76
CA ASN A 259 4.45 -29.73 -5.06
C ASN A 259 5.80 -29.25 -5.61
N ILE A 260 6.62 -28.69 -4.73
CA ILE A 260 7.98 -28.26 -5.07
C ILE A 260 8.84 -29.53 -5.18
N PRO A 261 9.50 -29.78 -6.32
CA PRO A 261 10.40 -30.92 -6.45
C PRO A 261 11.52 -30.91 -5.39
N GLU A 262 12.03 -32.09 -5.02
CA GLU A 262 13.18 -32.19 -4.11
C GLU A 262 14.46 -31.59 -4.75
N LEU A 263 14.62 -31.74 -6.06
CA LEU A 263 15.70 -31.13 -6.83
C LEU A 263 15.19 -29.85 -7.51
N VAL A 264 15.48 -28.70 -6.92
CA VAL A 264 14.95 -27.40 -7.34
C VAL A 264 15.97 -26.28 -7.11
N ASN A 265 15.94 -25.25 -7.94
CA ASN A 265 16.78 -24.07 -7.74
C ASN A 265 16.30 -23.28 -6.51
N MET A 266 17.22 -23.03 -5.58
CA MET A 266 16.96 -22.18 -4.42
C MET A 266 16.88 -20.71 -4.85
N GLY A 267 16.16 -19.91 -4.06
CA GLY A 267 16.04 -18.47 -4.26
C GLY A 267 14.59 -18.02 -4.32
N VAL A 268 14.36 -16.84 -4.91
CA VAL A 268 13.04 -16.20 -4.95
C VAL A 268 12.28 -16.63 -6.21
N TRP A 269 11.20 -17.37 -6.00
CA TRP A 269 10.27 -17.81 -7.04
C TRP A 269 9.10 -16.83 -7.16
N LYS A 270 8.42 -16.85 -8.32
CA LYS A 270 7.29 -15.95 -8.58
C LYS A 270 6.05 -16.72 -8.97
N ILE A 271 4.92 -16.31 -8.41
CA ILE A 271 3.58 -16.69 -8.89
C ILE A 271 3.05 -15.49 -9.65
N LYS A 272 2.72 -15.68 -10.93
CA LYS A 272 2.13 -14.66 -11.78
C LYS A 272 0.72 -15.06 -12.19
N ALA A 273 -0.22 -14.12 -12.14
CA ALA A 273 -1.59 -14.33 -12.56
C ALA A 273 -2.12 -13.17 -13.40
N HIS A 274 -3.01 -13.47 -14.34
CA HIS A 274 -3.74 -12.46 -15.12
C HIS A 274 -5.12 -13.00 -15.53
N TYR A 275 -6.10 -12.11 -15.69
CA TYR A 275 -7.38 -12.49 -16.28
C TYR A 275 -7.21 -12.84 -17.75
N GLU A 276 -7.98 -13.81 -18.24
CA GLU A 276 -8.03 -14.20 -19.64
C GLU A 276 -8.31 -13.01 -20.57
N ASP A 277 -9.18 -12.10 -20.11
CA ASP A 277 -9.60 -10.93 -20.89
C ASP A 277 -8.59 -9.77 -20.86
N SER A 278 -7.63 -9.79 -19.93
CA SER A 278 -6.64 -8.74 -19.74
C SER A 278 -5.21 -9.29 -19.60
N PRO A 279 -4.67 -9.99 -20.61
CA PRO A 279 -3.38 -10.68 -20.49
C PRO A 279 -2.18 -9.74 -20.32
N GLN A 280 -2.35 -8.46 -20.63
CA GLN A 280 -1.32 -7.43 -20.45
C GLN A 280 -1.18 -6.98 -18.98
N GLN A 281 -2.21 -7.20 -18.14
CA GLN A 281 -2.20 -6.84 -16.73
C GLN A 281 -1.86 -8.08 -15.90
N VAL A 282 -0.57 -8.22 -15.57
CA VAL A 282 -0.06 -9.34 -14.77
C VAL A 282 0.15 -8.90 -13.33
N PHE A 283 -0.39 -9.68 -12.40
CA PHE A 283 -0.19 -9.55 -10.96
C PHE A 283 0.81 -10.61 -10.51
N SER A 284 1.67 -10.28 -9.56
CA SER A 284 2.69 -11.20 -9.08
C SER A 284 2.86 -11.15 -7.57
N THR A 285 3.16 -12.30 -6.99
CA THR A 285 3.70 -12.43 -5.64
C THR A 285 4.93 -13.33 -5.65
N GLU A 286 5.76 -13.21 -4.63
CA GLU A 286 7.03 -13.93 -4.52
C GLU A 286 7.03 -14.86 -3.30
N PHE A 287 7.73 -15.97 -3.42
CA PHE A 287 8.02 -16.87 -2.29
C PHE A 287 9.46 -17.38 -2.41
N GLU A 288 10.11 -17.63 -1.28
CA GLU A 288 11.49 -18.12 -1.27
C GLU A 288 11.50 -19.65 -1.15
N VAL A 289 12.32 -20.32 -1.97
CA VAL A 289 12.65 -21.73 -1.80
C VAL A 289 14.06 -21.82 -1.24
N LYS A 290 14.20 -22.39 -0.05
CA LYS A 290 15.46 -22.51 0.65
C LYS A 290 15.43 -23.72 1.58
N GLU A 291 16.59 -24.37 1.75
CA GLU A 291 16.76 -25.33 2.84
C GLU A 291 16.65 -24.59 4.18
N TYR A 292 15.60 -24.91 4.91
CA TYR A 292 15.25 -24.21 6.15
C TYR A 292 14.82 -25.21 7.22
N VAL A 293 15.22 -24.91 8.45
CA VAL A 293 14.71 -25.55 9.65
C VAL A 293 14.09 -24.46 10.51
N LEU A 294 12.89 -24.70 11.02
CA LEU A 294 12.22 -23.74 11.90
C LEU A 294 13.09 -23.51 13.16
N PRO A 295 13.55 -22.27 13.42
CA PRO A 295 14.30 -21.96 14.62
C PRO A 295 13.38 -22.09 15.83
N SER A 296 13.94 -22.49 16.96
CA SER A 296 13.19 -22.63 18.22
C SER A 296 12.96 -21.30 18.93
N PHE A 297 13.67 -20.24 18.53
CA PHE A 297 13.60 -18.90 19.09
C PHE A 297 13.83 -17.84 18.00
N GLU A 298 13.36 -16.63 18.25
CA GLU A 298 13.59 -15.46 17.42
C GLU A 298 14.60 -14.50 18.06
N VAL A 299 15.28 -13.72 17.22
CA VAL A 299 16.18 -12.64 17.63
C VAL A 299 15.74 -11.36 16.94
N GLN A 300 15.44 -10.34 17.72
CA GLN A 300 15.10 -9.00 17.27
C GLN A 300 16.22 -8.03 17.63
N LEU A 301 16.58 -7.18 16.67
CA LEU A 301 17.59 -6.13 16.83
C LEU A 301 16.87 -4.79 16.76
N GLU A 302 16.80 -4.09 17.88
CA GLU A 302 16.10 -2.81 18.00
C GLU A 302 17.12 -1.70 18.27
N PRO A 303 17.45 -0.85 17.27
CA PRO A 303 18.29 0.30 17.54
C PRO A 303 17.53 1.31 18.41
N GLU A 304 18.24 2.02 19.30
CA GLU A 304 17.61 3.06 20.13
C GLU A 304 17.01 4.17 19.27
N GLU A 305 17.71 4.52 18.19
CA GLU A 305 17.26 5.46 17.17
C GLU A 305 17.26 4.80 15.79
N LYS A 306 16.27 5.14 14.95
CA LYS A 306 16.17 4.59 13.57
C LYS A 306 17.18 5.20 12.59
N PHE A 307 18.07 6.05 13.10
CA PHE A 307 19.13 6.70 12.36
C PHE A 307 20.38 6.78 13.25
N TYR A 308 21.53 6.98 12.62
CA TYR A 308 22.80 7.19 13.31
C TYR A 308 23.26 8.63 13.09
N TYR A 309 23.54 9.36 14.17
CA TYR A 309 24.14 10.68 14.11
C TYR A 309 25.66 10.55 14.20
N VAL A 310 26.38 11.13 13.23
CA VAL A 310 27.82 10.90 13.06
C VAL A 310 28.64 11.45 14.23
N ASP A 311 28.20 12.54 14.85
CA ASP A 311 28.90 13.15 15.99
C ASP A 311 28.31 12.70 17.35
N ASP A 312 27.54 11.62 17.39
CA ASP A 312 27.03 11.08 18.65
C ASP A 312 28.19 10.44 19.43
N PRO A 313 28.57 10.98 20.60
CA PRO A 313 29.66 10.42 21.41
C PRO A 313 29.34 9.02 21.94
N ASP A 314 28.07 8.65 22.02
CA ASP A 314 27.61 7.36 22.52
C ASP A 314 27.49 6.29 21.42
N GLY A 315 27.64 6.68 20.16
CA GLY A 315 27.60 5.78 19.02
C GLY A 315 26.22 5.17 18.74
N LEU A 316 26.19 4.21 17.81
CA LEU A 316 24.97 3.46 17.49
C LEU A 316 24.71 2.40 18.57
N LYS A 317 23.60 2.56 19.29
CA LYS A 317 23.13 1.60 20.30
C LYS A 317 22.05 0.68 19.74
N ILE A 318 22.25 -0.62 19.89
CA ILE A 318 21.30 -1.66 19.47
C ILE A 318 20.98 -2.59 20.63
N ASN A 319 19.69 -2.73 20.92
CA ASN A 319 19.15 -3.71 21.85
C ASN A 319 18.97 -5.05 21.14
N ILE A 320 19.48 -6.11 21.78
CA ILE A 320 19.36 -7.49 21.30
C ILE A 320 18.31 -8.18 22.17
N ILE A 321 17.19 -8.57 21.56
CA ILE A 321 16.09 -9.24 22.24
C ILE A 321 15.98 -10.65 21.66
N ALA A 322 16.16 -11.67 22.48
CA ALA A 322 15.98 -13.06 22.06
C ALA A 322 14.91 -13.75 22.90
N ARG A 323 13.94 -14.38 22.23
CA ARG A 323 12.79 -15.03 22.85
C ARG A 323 12.47 -16.33 22.14
N PHE A 324 12.11 -17.36 22.89
CA PHE A 324 11.51 -18.56 22.31
C PHE A 324 10.19 -18.21 21.63
N LEU A 325 9.78 -19.00 20.63
CA LEU A 325 8.53 -18.77 19.90
C LEU A 325 7.27 -18.84 20.80
N TYR A 326 7.39 -19.41 22.00
CA TYR A 326 6.33 -19.46 23.03
C TYR A 326 6.42 -18.32 24.05
N GLY A 327 7.28 -17.32 23.83
CA GLY A 327 7.35 -16.06 24.58
C GLY A 327 8.41 -15.98 25.68
N GLU A 328 8.98 -17.11 26.11
CA GLU A 328 10.00 -17.14 27.16
C GLU A 328 11.33 -16.51 26.72
N HIS A 329 12.06 -15.96 27.67
CA HIS A 329 13.36 -15.36 27.41
C HIS A 329 14.43 -16.42 27.11
N VAL A 330 15.31 -16.12 26.16
CA VAL A 330 16.48 -16.95 25.87
C VAL A 330 17.63 -16.53 26.79
N ASP A 331 18.31 -17.51 27.38
CA ASP A 331 19.61 -17.32 28.02
C ASP A 331 20.71 -17.78 27.07
N GLY A 332 21.65 -16.90 26.73
CA GLY A 332 22.66 -17.24 25.74
C GLY A 332 23.74 -16.19 25.51
N THR A 333 24.41 -16.32 24.37
CA THR A 333 25.47 -15.40 23.93
C THR A 333 25.23 -15.06 22.46
N ALA A 334 25.21 -13.77 22.14
CA ALA A 334 25.18 -13.26 20.78
C ALA A 334 26.60 -12.84 20.34
N PHE A 335 26.88 -13.02 19.05
CA PHE A 335 28.05 -12.43 18.39
C PHE A 335 27.52 -11.41 17.38
N VAL A 336 27.86 -10.14 17.56
CA VAL A 336 27.34 -9.03 16.76
C VAL A 336 28.48 -8.36 16.02
N ILE A 337 28.25 -8.05 14.75
CA ILE A 337 29.19 -7.34 13.88
C ILE A 337 28.43 -6.27 13.11
N PHE A 338 28.98 -5.07 13.06
CA PHE A 338 28.42 -3.96 12.29
C PHE A 338 28.99 -3.94 10.87
N GLY A 339 28.27 -3.29 9.97
CA GLY A 339 28.68 -3.09 8.60
C GLY A 339 28.05 -1.82 8.03
N VAL A 340 28.70 -1.24 7.03
CA VAL A 340 28.20 -0.10 6.26
C VAL A 340 27.77 -0.61 4.90
N GLN A 341 26.57 -0.22 4.47
CA GLN A 341 26.11 -0.45 3.11
C GLN A 341 26.14 0.88 2.34
N ASP A 342 26.95 0.92 1.28
CA ASP A 342 27.08 2.04 0.36
C ASP A 342 26.62 1.58 -1.03
N GLY A 343 25.36 1.87 -1.38
CA GLY A 343 24.69 1.28 -2.54
C GLY A 343 24.64 -0.26 -2.46
N ASP A 344 25.23 -0.93 -3.46
CA ASP A 344 25.35 -2.39 -3.50
C ASP A 344 26.59 -2.91 -2.75
N ARG A 345 27.49 -2.03 -2.34
CA ARG A 345 28.72 -2.40 -1.64
C ARG A 345 28.44 -2.56 -0.16
N ARG A 346 28.64 -3.78 0.36
CA ARG A 346 28.61 -4.07 1.80
C ARG A 346 30.03 -4.13 2.36
N ILE A 347 30.34 -3.24 3.30
CA ILE A 347 31.64 -3.15 3.98
C ILE A 347 31.44 -3.65 5.41
N SER A 348 32.02 -4.79 5.75
CA SER A 348 31.98 -5.32 7.11
C SER A 348 33.01 -4.59 7.99
N LEU A 349 32.57 -4.12 9.16
CA LEU A 349 33.44 -3.51 10.16
C LEU A 349 33.92 -4.62 11.11
N THR A 350 34.84 -5.47 10.66
CA THR A 350 35.28 -6.65 11.41
C THR A 350 35.82 -6.36 12.81
N HIS A 351 36.38 -5.17 13.03
CA HIS A 351 36.84 -4.71 14.34
C HIS A 351 35.69 -4.49 15.35
N SER A 352 34.45 -4.36 14.89
CA SER A 352 33.27 -4.20 15.75
C SER A 352 32.71 -5.53 16.28
N LEU A 353 33.28 -6.68 15.89
CA LEU A 353 32.81 -7.99 16.32
C LEU A 353 32.85 -8.10 17.84
N THR A 354 31.66 -8.15 18.46
CA THR A 354 31.52 -8.16 19.92
C THR A 354 30.68 -9.33 20.38
N ARG A 355 31.12 -9.98 21.48
CA ARG A 355 30.40 -11.06 22.15
C ARG A 355 29.56 -10.48 23.29
N VAL A 356 28.24 -10.62 23.22
CA VAL A 356 27.28 -10.03 24.16
C VAL A 356 26.51 -11.13 24.89
N PRO A 357 26.48 -11.14 26.24
CA PRO A 357 25.58 -12.03 26.97
C PRO A 357 24.12 -11.58 26.78
N VAL A 358 23.23 -12.54 26.53
CA VAL A 358 21.79 -12.32 26.43
C VAL A 358 21.14 -12.95 27.66
N PRO A 359 20.95 -12.18 28.76
CA PRO A 359 20.50 -12.74 30.03
C PRO A 359 18.98 -12.99 30.05
N ASN A 360 18.58 -14.05 30.75
CA ASN A 360 17.19 -14.36 31.07
C ASN A 360 16.63 -13.43 32.16
N ARG A 361 16.37 -12.16 31.84
CA ARG A 361 15.67 -11.24 32.76
C ARG A 361 14.56 -10.48 32.04
N GLY A 362 13.32 -10.69 32.47
CA GLY A 362 12.19 -9.80 32.16
C GLY A 362 12.34 -8.42 32.83
N PRO A 363 11.46 -7.44 32.50
CA PRO A 363 11.55 -6.10 33.05
C PRO A 363 11.39 -6.12 34.58
N VAL A 364 12.42 -5.67 35.31
CA VAL A 364 12.39 -5.58 36.77
C VAL A 364 11.64 -4.30 37.16
N TRP A 365 10.34 -4.41 37.45
CA TRP A 365 9.60 -3.34 38.11
C TRP A 365 10.00 -3.31 39.59
N SER A 366 10.61 -2.21 40.04
CA SER A 366 10.85 -1.95 41.47
C SER A 366 9.90 -0.81 41.89
N PRO A 367 9.00 -1.00 42.87
CA PRO A 367 8.31 0.14 43.47
C PRO A 367 9.34 1.03 44.18
N PRO A 368 9.20 2.36 44.11
CA PRO A 368 10.09 3.27 44.83
C PRO A 368 9.89 3.13 46.35
N PRO A 369 10.94 3.29 47.17
CA PRO A 369 10.77 3.68 48.58
C PRO A 369 10.28 5.13 48.70
#